data_AF-A0A418NJS2-F1
#
_entry.id   AF-A0A418NJS2-F1
#
_cell.length_a   1.000
_cell.length_b   1.000
_cell.length_c   1.000
_cell.angle_alpha   90.00
_cell.angle_beta   90.00
_cell.angle_gamma   90.00
#
_symmetry.space_group_name_H-M   'P 1'
#
loop_
_entity.id
_entity.type
_entity.pdbx_description
1 polymer ?
#
loop_
_entity_poly.entity_id
_entity_poly.type
_entity_poly.pdbx_seq_one_letter_code
_entity_poly.pdbx_strand_id
1 'polypeptide(L)'
;MTAIPIRHIANDARINTRTVTFRAWRVPHGSLHPAIPLDIGAPGDITEALARAIDGTGLQHKDALLIHARDEARRAGVLRSYGIKQRSQAVWRKCEATGERRSVRPLYADELFALPIFDFEPERPFDALRDDAVGLDRTIVEIF
;
A
#
# COMPACT_ATOMS: atom_id res chain seq x y z
N MET A 1 -51.65 29.81 -23.12
CA MET A 1 -51.12 28.75 -22.23
C MET A 1 -49.77 28.35 -22.79
N THR A 2 -48.68 28.79 -22.17
CA THR A 2 -47.33 28.69 -22.74
C THR A 2 -46.54 27.65 -21.95
N ALA A 3 -46.19 26.54 -22.59
CA ALA A 3 -45.45 25.46 -21.95
C ALA A 3 -43.99 25.85 -21.76
N ILE A 4 -43.50 25.75 -20.52
CA ILE A 4 -42.10 25.97 -20.16
C ILE A 4 -41.32 24.69 -20.49
N PRO A 5 -40.27 24.72 -21.32
CA PRO A 5 -39.47 23.52 -21.58
C PRO A 5 -38.61 23.19 -20.35
N ILE A 6 -38.81 21.99 -19.81
CA ILE A 6 -37.96 21.40 -18.77
C ILE A 6 -36.59 21.15 -19.39
N ARG A 7 -35.59 21.94 -18.97
CA ARG A 7 -34.19 21.67 -19.32
C ARG A 7 -33.78 20.38 -18.62
N HIS A 8 -33.52 19.36 -19.41
CA HIS A 8 -32.86 18.14 -19.00
C HIS A 8 -31.44 18.53 -18.54
N ILE A 9 -31.25 18.72 -17.22
CA ILE A 9 -29.91 18.84 -16.66
C ILE A 9 -29.32 17.43 -16.78
N ALA A 10 -28.50 17.22 -17.81
CA ALA A 10 -27.60 16.10 -17.84
C ALA A 10 -26.74 16.21 -16.58
N ASN A 11 -27.04 15.38 -15.58
CA ASN A 11 -26.11 15.09 -14.51
C ASN A 11 -24.95 14.37 -15.20
N ASP A 12 -23.97 15.14 -15.67
CA ASP A 12 -22.65 14.64 -15.99
C ASP A 12 -22.13 14.02 -14.69
N ALA A 13 -22.38 12.72 -14.57
CA ALA A 13 -21.69 11.86 -13.64
C ALA A 13 -20.22 11.96 -14.02
N ARG A 14 -19.51 12.92 -13.40
CA ARG A 14 -18.06 12.96 -13.41
C ARG A 14 -17.62 11.60 -12.91
N ILE A 15 -17.21 10.76 -13.85
CA ILE A 15 -16.47 9.54 -13.59
C ILE A 15 -15.33 9.99 -12.69
N ASN A 16 -15.43 9.66 -11.41
CA ASN A 16 -14.38 9.90 -10.43
C ASN A 16 -13.28 8.90 -10.77
N THR A 17 -12.51 9.23 -11.81
CA THR A 17 -11.42 8.40 -12.32
C THR A 17 -10.46 8.21 -11.16
N ARG A 18 -10.35 6.96 -10.68
CA ARG A 18 -9.54 6.57 -9.51
C ARG A 18 -8.19 7.28 -9.56
N THR A 19 -8.03 8.33 -8.76
CA THR A 19 -6.83 9.16 -8.75
C THR A 19 -5.80 8.65 -7.75
N VAL A 20 -6.16 7.58 -7.03
CA VAL A 20 -5.29 6.91 -6.07
C VAL A 20 -4.59 5.75 -6.76
N THR A 21 -3.27 5.80 -6.75
CA THR A 21 -2.39 4.71 -7.19
C THR A 21 -1.75 4.05 -5.98
N PHE A 22 -1.39 2.77 -6.11
CA PHE A 22 -0.79 1.99 -5.03
C PHE A 22 0.52 1.37 -5.52
N ARG A 23 1.54 1.46 -4.67
CA ARG A 23 2.81 0.73 -4.82
C ARG A 23 3.11 -0.01 -3.53
N ALA A 24 3.77 -1.15 -3.64
CA ALA A 24 4.14 -1.94 -2.47
C ALA A 24 5.59 -2.43 -2.54
N TRP A 25 6.18 -2.60 -1.37
CA TRP A 25 7.53 -3.14 -1.23
C TRP A 25 7.58 -4.12 -0.05
N ARG A 26 8.37 -5.19 -0.21
CA ARG A 26 8.74 -6.13 0.84
C ARG A 26 10.06 -5.72 1.45
N VAL A 27 10.13 -5.68 2.77
CA VAL A 27 11.38 -5.58 3.52
C VAL A 27 11.62 -6.93 4.21
N PRO A 28 12.57 -7.76 3.72
CA PRO A 28 12.80 -9.07 4.31
C PRO A 28 13.28 -8.96 5.76
N HIS A 29 12.81 -9.85 6.63
CA HIS A 29 13.21 -9.84 8.04
C HIS A 29 14.73 -9.95 8.22
N GLY A 30 15.31 -9.08 9.05
CA GLY A 30 16.75 -9.11 9.37
C GLY A 30 17.66 -8.76 8.21
N SER A 31 17.10 -8.25 7.10
CA SER A 31 17.88 -7.88 5.93
C SER A 31 18.36 -6.43 6.03
N LEU A 32 19.63 -6.23 5.67
CA LEU A 32 20.19 -4.92 5.34
C LEU A 32 20.01 -4.59 3.85
N HIS A 33 19.23 -5.37 3.10
CA HIS A 33 18.95 -5.11 1.69
C HIS A 33 17.83 -4.08 1.52
N PRO A 34 17.83 -3.33 0.40
CA PRO A 34 16.75 -2.39 0.09
C PRO A 34 15.39 -3.10 0.03
N ALA A 35 14.34 -2.31 0.22
CA ALA A 35 12.98 -2.81 0.06
C ALA A 35 12.78 -3.29 -1.39
N ILE A 36 12.20 -4.48 -1.55
CA ILE A 36 12.03 -5.13 -2.84
C ILE A 36 10.63 -4.77 -3.35
N PRO A 37 10.50 -4.13 -4.52
CA PRO A 37 9.19 -3.79 -5.06
C PRO A 37 8.36 -5.04 -5.32
N LEU A 38 7.06 -4.94 -5.04
CA LEU A 38 6.09 -6.00 -5.23
C LEU A 38 5.11 -5.58 -6.32
N ASP A 39 4.87 -6.47 -7.29
CA ASP A 39 3.80 -6.27 -8.26
C ASP A 39 2.45 -6.64 -7.63
N ILE A 40 1.62 -5.63 -7.40
CA ILE A 40 0.25 -5.76 -6.89
C ILE A 40 -0.81 -5.39 -7.95
N GLY A 41 -0.38 -5.18 -9.20
CA GLY A 41 -1.22 -4.67 -10.28
C GLY A 41 -1.82 -3.29 -9.95
N ALA A 42 -3.09 -3.08 -10.34
CA ALA A 42 -3.83 -1.85 -10.11
C ALA A 42 -5.00 -2.07 -9.13
N PRO A 43 -4.75 -2.19 -7.81
CA PRO A 43 -5.81 -2.33 -6.83
C PRO A 43 -6.69 -1.07 -6.78
N GLY A 44 -7.97 -1.25 -6.50
CA GLY A 44 -8.96 -0.18 -6.43
C GLY A 44 -8.97 0.58 -5.12
N ASP A 45 -8.48 -0.03 -4.04
CA ASP A 45 -8.39 0.55 -2.71
C ASP A 45 -7.26 -0.13 -1.89
N ILE A 46 -7.07 0.37 -0.67
CA ILE A 46 -6.02 -0.12 0.23
C ILE A 46 -6.24 -1.56 0.70
N THR A 47 -7.50 -2.00 0.84
CA THR A 47 -7.83 -3.35 1.28
C THR A 47 -7.50 -4.36 0.19
N GLU A 48 -7.82 -4.03 -1.06
CA GLU A 48 -7.44 -4.81 -2.23
C GLU A 48 -5.92 -4.82 -2.44
N ALA A 49 -5.24 -3.67 -2.28
CA ALA A 49 -3.79 -3.58 -2.35
C ALA A 49 -3.11 -4.50 -1.33
N LEU A 50 -3.61 -4.50 -0.09
CA LEU A 50 -3.11 -5.33 1.00
C LEU A 50 -3.33 -6.83 0.72
N ALA A 51 -4.53 -7.20 0.28
CA ALA A 51 -4.84 -8.59 -0.06
C ALA A 51 -3.94 -9.11 -1.19
N ARG A 52 -3.78 -8.33 -2.27
CA ARG A 52 -2.90 -8.68 -3.39
C ARG A 52 -1.44 -8.79 -2.98
N ALA A 53 -0.96 -7.90 -2.12
CA ALA A 53 0.39 -7.99 -1.58
C ALA A 53 0.59 -9.28 -0.78
N ILE A 54 -0.35 -9.65 0.10
CA ILE A 54 -0.26 -10.85 0.93
C ILE A 54 -0.30 -12.13 0.11
N ASP A 55 -1.25 -12.23 -0.83
CA ASP A 55 -1.49 -13.47 -1.56
C ASP A 55 -0.58 -13.66 -2.79
N GLY A 56 -0.09 -12.56 -3.39
CA GLY A 56 0.52 -12.59 -4.72
C GLY A 56 2.05 -12.53 -4.79
N THR A 57 2.77 -12.21 -3.69
CA THR A 57 4.10 -11.60 -3.85
C THR A 57 5.25 -12.26 -3.06
N GLY A 58 5.03 -13.45 -2.50
CA GLY A 58 6.09 -14.20 -1.80
C GLY A 58 6.53 -13.57 -0.48
N LEU A 59 5.65 -12.84 0.19
CA LEU A 59 5.84 -12.39 1.57
C LEU A 59 6.02 -13.59 2.50
N GLN A 60 6.86 -13.41 3.52
CA GLN A 60 7.13 -14.42 4.54
C GLN A 60 6.81 -13.89 5.94
N HIS A 61 6.71 -14.81 6.90
CA HIS A 61 6.55 -14.43 8.29
C HIS A 61 7.74 -13.56 8.76
N LYS A 62 7.42 -12.46 9.44
CA LYS A 62 8.32 -11.42 9.99
C LYS A 62 8.85 -10.41 8.97
N ASP A 63 8.51 -10.55 7.69
CA ASP A 63 8.74 -9.46 6.73
C ASP A 63 7.96 -8.22 7.14
N ALA A 64 8.43 -7.06 6.71
CA ALA A 64 7.61 -5.85 6.68
C ALA A 64 7.06 -5.63 5.27
N LEU A 65 5.84 -5.15 5.18
CA LEU A 65 5.19 -4.74 3.94
C LEU A 65 4.95 -3.25 4.02
N LEU A 66 5.43 -2.53 3.01
CA LEU A 66 5.16 -1.12 2.82
C LEU A 66 4.14 -0.98 1.69
N ILE A 67 3.09 -0.18 1.89
CA ILE A 67 2.15 0.19 0.82
C ILE A 67 2.03 1.70 0.80
N HIS A 68 2.36 2.31 -0.34
CA HIS A 68 2.19 3.73 -0.57
C HIS A 68 0.95 3.95 -1.43
N ALA A 69 -0.01 4.70 -0.89
CA ALA A 69 -1.17 5.19 -1.62
C ALA A 69 -0.93 6.65 -2.01
N ARG A 70 -0.97 6.96 -3.31
CA ARG A 70 -0.74 8.31 -3.84
C ARG A 70 -1.97 8.81 -4.56
N ASP A 71 -2.53 9.92 -4.08
CA ASP A 71 -3.63 10.67 -4.71
C ASP A 71 -3.05 11.87 -5.48
N GLU A 72 -3.00 11.74 -6.81
CA GLU A 72 -2.43 12.78 -7.67
C GLU A 72 -3.29 14.06 -7.70
N ALA A 73 -4.61 13.94 -7.62
CA ALA A 73 -5.50 15.10 -7.67
C ALA A 73 -5.34 15.97 -6.42
N ARG A 74 -5.13 15.33 -5.26
CA ARG A 74 -4.99 16.03 -3.98
C ARG A 74 -3.54 16.36 -3.62
N ARG A 75 -2.57 15.95 -4.43
CA ARG A 75 -1.13 15.99 -4.11
C ARG A 75 -0.86 15.45 -2.70
N ALA A 76 -1.51 14.35 -2.37
CA ALA A 76 -1.44 13.72 -1.06
C ALA A 76 -1.01 12.26 -1.21
N GLY A 77 -0.32 11.75 -0.21
CA GLY A 77 0.01 10.34 -0.17
C GLY A 77 0.17 9.85 1.27
N VAL A 78 0.02 8.55 1.44
CA VAL A 78 0.18 7.88 2.74
C VAL A 78 0.98 6.61 2.53
N LEU A 79 2.10 6.50 3.23
CA LEU A 79 2.86 5.27 3.35
C LEU A 79 2.38 4.52 4.60
N ARG A 80 1.87 3.31 4.41
CA ARG A 80 1.51 2.39 5.50
C ARG A 80 2.55 1.29 5.60
N SER A 81 2.92 0.96 6.83
CA SER A 81 3.81 -0.15 7.13
C SER A 81 3.07 -1.22 7.92
N TYR A 82 3.29 -2.47 7.54
CA TYR A 82 2.68 -3.63 8.16
C TYR A 82 3.74 -4.67 8.53
N GLY A 83 3.62 -5.26 9.71
CA GLY A 83 4.35 -6.46 10.08
C GLY A 83 3.61 -7.71 9.59
N ILE A 84 4.29 -8.57 8.84
CA ILE A 84 3.69 -9.81 8.33
C ILE A 84 3.80 -10.92 9.37
N LYS A 85 2.66 -11.37 9.87
CA LYS A 85 2.57 -12.40 10.90
C LYS A 85 1.92 -13.65 10.33
N GLN A 86 2.35 -14.82 10.80
CA GLN A 86 1.71 -16.08 10.47
C GLN A 86 0.74 -16.45 11.60
N ARG A 87 -0.48 -16.86 11.26
CA ARG A 87 -1.41 -17.37 12.27
C ARG A 87 -0.84 -18.63 12.92
N SER A 88 -0.99 -18.74 14.24
CA SER A 88 -0.57 -19.92 15.01
C SER A 88 -1.37 -21.17 14.63
N GLN A 89 -2.67 -21.00 14.38
CA GLN A 89 -3.57 -22.07 13.97
C GLN A 89 -3.50 -22.29 12.46
N ALA A 90 -3.39 -23.56 12.08
CA ALA A 90 -3.48 -23.96 10.68
C ALA A 90 -4.95 -24.06 10.24
N VAL A 91 -5.20 -23.68 8.99
CA VAL A 91 -6.50 -23.74 8.33
C VAL A 91 -6.40 -24.75 7.19
N TRP A 92 -7.39 -25.64 7.09
CA TRP A 92 -7.48 -26.56 5.96
C TRP A 92 -8.05 -25.83 4.75
N ARG A 93 -7.25 -25.65 3.70
CA ARG A 93 -7.71 -25.12 2.40
C ARG A 93 -7.73 -26.23 1.37
N LYS A 94 -8.77 -26.22 0.52
CA LYS A 94 -8.83 -27.09 -0.65
C LYS A 94 -7.99 -26.46 -1.76
N CYS A 95 -7.06 -27.21 -2.32
CA CYS A 95 -6.36 -26.81 -3.53
C CYS A 95 -7.33 -26.91 -4.72
N GLU A 96 -7.56 -25.81 -5.43
CA GLU A 96 -8.46 -25.83 -6.58
C GLU A 96 -7.92 -26.68 -7.74
N ALA A 97 -6.60 -26.73 -7.91
CA ALA A 97 -5.96 -27.49 -8.99
C ALA A 97 -6.02 -29.01 -8.79
N THR A 98 -5.89 -29.51 -7.55
CA THR A 98 -5.80 -30.95 -7.27
C THR A 98 -7.00 -31.51 -6.50
N GLY A 99 -7.84 -30.65 -5.94
CA GLY A 99 -8.95 -31.04 -5.06
C GLY A 99 -8.53 -31.50 -3.66
N GLU A 100 -7.24 -31.64 -3.40
CA GLU A 100 -6.69 -32.07 -2.10
C GLU A 100 -6.88 -31.00 -1.02
N ARG A 101 -7.10 -31.44 0.22
CA ARG A 101 -7.06 -30.55 1.39
C ARG A 101 -5.64 -30.46 1.93
N ARG A 102 -5.12 -29.23 2.03
CA ARG A 102 -3.80 -28.95 2.62
C ARG A 102 -3.95 -28.07 3.85
N SER A 103 -3.18 -28.38 4.88
CA SER A 103 -3.07 -27.55 6.07
C SER A 103 -2.13 -26.39 5.79
N VAL A 104 -2.65 -25.17 5.84
CA VAL A 104 -1.89 -23.94 5.61
C VAL A 104 -2.00 -23.02 6.81
N ARG A 105 -0.91 -22.32 7.17
CA ARG A 105 -0.93 -21.29 8.20
C ARG A 105 -0.92 -19.93 7.51
N PRO A 106 -2.10 -19.27 7.36
CA PRO A 106 -2.21 -18.06 6.56
C PRO A 106 -1.44 -16.90 7.20
N LEU A 107 -0.93 -16.03 6.34
CA LEU A 107 -0.34 -14.77 6.74
C LEU A 107 -1.44 -13.74 7.02
N TYR A 108 -1.13 -12.79 7.88
CA TYR A 108 -1.92 -11.59 8.10
C TYR A 108 -0.98 -10.40 8.32
N ALA A 109 -1.44 -9.22 7.94
CA ALA A 109 -0.74 -7.97 8.15
C ALA A 109 -1.23 -7.29 9.42
N ASP A 110 -0.29 -6.81 10.23
CA ASP A 110 -0.54 -6.00 11.41
C ASP A 110 0.00 -4.60 11.16
N GLU A 111 -0.85 -3.56 11.16
CA GLU A 111 -0.43 -2.20 10.85
C GLU A 111 0.50 -1.68 11.96
N LEU A 112 1.71 -1.25 11.58
CA LEU A 112 2.71 -0.70 12.49
C LEU A 112 2.62 0.81 12.56
N PHE A 113 2.53 1.46 11.39
CA PHE A 113 2.39 2.91 11.29
C PHE A 113 1.80 3.34 9.95
N ALA A 114 1.33 4.59 9.91
CA ALA A 114 0.99 5.32 8.70
C ALA A 114 1.67 6.69 8.73
N LEU A 115 2.34 7.05 7.63
CA LEU A 115 3.08 8.29 7.47
C LEU A 115 2.51 9.07 6.27
N PRO A 116 2.02 10.31 6.45
CA PRO A 116 1.64 11.16 5.34
C PRO A 116 2.90 11.57 4.55
N ILE A 117 3.02 11.07 3.32
CA ILE A 117 4.14 11.37 2.43
C ILE A 117 3.66 11.30 0.98
N PHE A 118 3.96 12.34 0.20
CA PHE A 118 3.49 12.42 -1.19
C PHE A 118 4.21 11.43 -2.10
N ASP A 119 5.54 11.36 -2.00
CA ASP A 119 6.39 10.48 -2.79
C ASP A 119 7.26 9.60 -1.92
N PHE A 120 7.32 8.31 -2.24
CA PHE A 120 8.14 7.33 -1.55
C PHE A 120 8.71 6.34 -2.56
N GLU A 121 10.04 6.28 -2.64
CA GLU A 121 10.77 5.24 -3.37
C GLU A 121 11.99 4.84 -2.52
N PRO A 122 11.98 3.64 -1.90
CA PRO A 122 13.06 3.19 -1.05
C PRO A 122 14.26 2.75 -1.90
N GLU A 123 15.11 3.70 -2.32
CA GLU A 123 16.27 3.44 -3.18
C GLU A 123 17.38 2.63 -2.49
N ARG A 124 17.54 2.79 -1.17
CA ARG A 124 18.50 2.03 -0.36
C ARG A 124 18.05 1.89 1.09
N PRO A 125 18.51 0.87 1.83
CA PRO A 125 18.23 0.78 3.26
C PRO A 125 18.77 2.01 3.97
N PHE A 126 18.05 2.46 5.00
CA PHE A 126 18.52 3.50 5.91
C PHE A 126 19.79 3.00 6.61
N ASP A 127 20.91 3.67 6.33
CA ASP A 127 22.20 3.43 6.97
C ASP A 127 22.43 4.54 7.98
N ALA A 128 22.20 4.27 9.27
CA ALA A 128 22.33 5.27 10.33
C ALA A 128 23.73 5.90 10.45
N LEU A 129 24.76 5.30 9.83
CA LEU A 129 26.12 5.85 9.80
C LEU A 129 26.34 6.79 8.61
N ARG A 130 25.54 6.68 7.55
CA ARG A 130 25.67 7.46 6.31
C ARG A 130 24.51 8.42 6.06
N ASP A 131 23.36 8.10 6.61
CA ASP A 131 22.11 8.81 6.42
C ASP A 131 21.87 9.62 7.69
N ASP A 132 21.90 10.95 7.54
CA ASP A 132 21.53 11.86 8.62
C ASP A 132 20.19 11.40 9.23
N ALA A 133 20.08 11.47 10.55
CA ALA A 133 18.80 11.33 11.23
C ALA A 133 17.94 12.55 10.87
N VAL A 134 17.31 12.56 9.69
CA VAL A 134 16.52 13.71 9.23
C VAL A 134 15.18 13.73 9.97
N GLY A 135 15.23 14.19 11.21
CA GLY A 135 14.11 14.70 11.99
C GLY A 135 14.05 16.23 11.94
N LEU A 136 14.50 16.86 10.85
CA LEU A 136 14.50 18.31 10.70
C LEU A 136 14.07 18.72 9.29
N ASP A 137 13.00 19.50 9.28
CA ASP A 137 12.47 20.23 8.14
C ASP A 137 13.51 21.25 7.64
N ARG A 138 14.08 21.01 6.45
CA ARG A 138 15.05 21.92 5.81
C ARG A 138 14.36 23.15 5.17
N THR A 139 13.07 23.37 5.38
CA THR A 139 12.34 24.54 4.86
C THR A 139 12.02 25.63 5.90
N ILE A 140 12.49 25.53 7.15
CA ILE A 140 12.53 26.70 8.03
C ILE A 140 13.68 27.62 7.57
N VAL A 141 13.34 28.52 6.65
CA VAL A 141 14.10 29.73 6.35
C VAL A 141 13.99 30.63 7.59
N GLU A 142 15.03 30.67 8.42
CA GLU A 142 15.21 31.78 9.35
C GLU A 142 15.72 32.99 8.56
N ILE A 143 14.84 33.98 8.38
CA ILE A 143 15.22 35.35 8.06
C ILE A 143 15.59 36.01 9.38
N PHE A 144 16.87 36.34 9.57
CA PHE A 144 17.32 37.45 10.41
C PHE A 144 18.49 38.15 9.73
#